data_AF-L9XK33-F1
#
_entry.id   AF-L9XK33-F1
#
_cell.length_a   1.000
_cell.length_b   1.000
_cell.length_c   1.000
_cell.angle_alpha   90.00
_cell.angle_beta   90.00
_cell.angle_gamma   90.00
#
_symmetry.space_group_name_H-M   'P 1'
#
loop_
_entity.id
_entity.type
_entity.pdbx_description
1 polymer ?
#
loop_
_entity_poly.entity_id
_entity_poly.type
_entity_poly.pdbx_seq_one_letter_code
_entity_poly.pdbx_strand_id
1 'polypeptide(L)'
;MILQYDPGIDAESVTDSDHNIGYREMTENVFRGALAIDIPAIGRREIENIEETNNGVRSKRELTNELDDNNNGDDRKDRIEELLTAIQNTSNLAGQARHMADFMPDFLIASTQPVYNQRVSNAIRTDPETGEVDPSTLESVLKDLIALEADVWVAGTRNPSVMNNWDEVMDVVESVDGVETQDSVVATFDTLKDHVKKNL
;
A
#
# COMPACT_ATOMS: atom_id res chain seq x y z
N MET A 1 7.57 -6.23 -8.91
CA MET A 1 7.54 -7.23 -9.99
C MET A 1 7.69 -6.48 -11.29
N ILE A 2 8.84 -6.59 -11.96
CA ILE A 2 9.05 -5.99 -13.29
C ILE A 2 8.97 -7.16 -14.27
N LEU A 3 7.92 -7.18 -15.09
CA LEU A 3 7.82 -8.14 -16.18
C LEU A 3 8.51 -7.50 -17.40
N GLN A 4 9.77 -7.88 -17.62
CA GLN A 4 10.40 -7.69 -18.91
C GLN A 4 9.94 -8.81 -19.84
N TYR A 5 9.25 -8.45 -20.92
CA TYR A 5 8.91 -9.35 -22.00
C TYR A 5 10.08 -9.39 -22.99
N ASP A 6 10.67 -10.58 -23.19
CA ASP A 6 11.72 -10.84 -24.17
C ASP A 6 11.11 -11.69 -25.30
N PRO A 7 10.77 -11.10 -26.47
CA PRO A 7 10.16 -11.83 -27.56
C PRO A 7 11.27 -12.47 -28.40
N GLY A 8 11.70 -13.67 -28.02
CA GLY A 8 12.46 -14.52 -28.91
C GLY A 8 11.59 -15.02 -30.07
N ILE A 9 11.44 -14.25 -31.16
CA ILE A 9 10.85 -14.70 -32.44
C ILE A 9 11.57 -14.03 -33.62
N ASP A 10 11.96 -14.85 -34.60
CA ASP A 10 12.77 -14.53 -35.78
C ASP A 10 12.19 -13.44 -36.71
N ALA A 11 13.09 -12.64 -37.27
CA ALA A 11 12.88 -11.30 -37.79
C ALA A 11 12.32 -11.16 -39.23
N GLU A 12 11.36 -11.98 -39.69
CA GLU A 12 10.97 -11.92 -41.12
C GLU A 12 9.48 -11.82 -41.49
N SER A 13 8.52 -11.65 -40.56
CA SER A 13 7.12 -11.51 -41.02
C SER A 13 6.15 -10.80 -40.09
N VAL A 14 6.57 -9.76 -39.36
CA VAL A 14 5.62 -8.96 -38.56
C VAL A 14 5.37 -7.59 -39.18
N THR A 15 4.12 -7.35 -39.57
CA THR A 15 3.59 -6.02 -39.83
C THR A 15 3.42 -5.25 -38.52
N ASP A 16 3.87 -3.98 -38.50
CA ASP A 16 3.86 -3.03 -37.36
C ASP A 16 2.52 -2.92 -36.58
N SER A 17 1.41 -3.41 -37.13
CA SER A 17 0.09 -3.39 -36.49
C SER A 17 -0.10 -4.44 -35.39
N ASP A 18 0.57 -5.60 -35.49
CA ASP A 18 0.30 -6.74 -34.58
C ASP A 18 1.01 -6.58 -33.24
N HIS A 19 1.96 -5.65 -33.15
CA HIS A 19 2.71 -5.33 -31.92
C HIS A 19 2.06 -4.23 -31.08
N ASN A 20 1.08 -3.51 -31.64
CA ASN A 20 0.44 -2.39 -30.96
C ASN A 20 -0.68 -2.80 -29.99
N ILE A 21 -1.29 -3.98 -30.16
CA ILE A 21 -2.40 -4.42 -29.31
C ILE A 21 -1.89 -4.77 -27.91
N GLY A 22 -0.88 -5.65 -27.82
CA GLY A 22 -0.29 -6.05 -26.53
C GLY A 22 0.50 -4.93 -25.84
N TYR A 23 1.11 -4.02 -26.61
CA TYR A 23 1.75 -2.83 -26.03
C TYR A 23 0.69 -1.91 -25.42
N ARG A 24 -0.35 -1.50 -26.16
CA ARG A 24 -1.36 -0.57 -25.66
C ARG A 24 -2.16 -1.12 -24.47
N GLU A 25 -2.45 -2.42 -24.47
CA GLU A 25 -3.08 -3.12 -23.34
C GLU A 25 -2.20 -3.22 -22.08
N MET A 26 -0.89 -2.97 -22.16
CA MET A 26 -0.02 -2.94 -20.98
C MET A 26 0.36 -1.52 -20.53
N THR A 27 0.28 -0.52 -21.42
CA THR A 27 0.72 0.86 -21.13
C THR A 27 -0.38 1.77 -20.56
N GLU A 28 -1.67 1.45 -20.74
CA GLU A 28 -2.81 2.31 -20.33
C GLU A 28 -3.73 1.62 -19.29
N ASN A 29 -3.19 0.80 -18.41
CA ASN A 29 -3.98 0.10 -17.38
C ASN A 29 -4.11 0.90 -16.09
N VAL A 30 -5.30 0.87 -15.51
CA VAL A 30 -5.53 1.29 -14.12
C VAL A 30 -5.11 0.15 -13.19
N PHE A 31 -4.14 0.42 -12.33
CA PHE A 31 -3.66 -0.56 -11.37
C PHE A 31 -4.23 -0.29 -9.98
N ARG A 32 -4.70 -1.35 -9.31
CA ARG A 32 -5.05 -1.32 -7.89
C ARG A 32 -4.04 -2.12 -7.09
N GLY A 33 -3.50 -1.52 -6.04
CA GLY A 33 -2.62 -2.17 -5.08
C GLY A 33 -3.11 -1.98 -3.65
N ALA A 34 -2.73 -2.88 -2.76
CA ALA A 34 -2.92 -2.72 -1.32
C ALA A 34 -1.67 -3.23 -0.59
N LEU A 35 -1.24 -2.49 0.43
CA LEU A 35 -0.15 -2.86 1.30
C LEU A 35 -0.64 -2.80 2.75
N ALA A 36 -0.35 -3.85 3.51
CA ALA A 36 -0.62 -3.89 4.94
C ALA A 36 0.66 -4.26 5.68
N ILE A 37 0.95 -3.52 6.75
CA ILE A 37 2.18 -3.64 7.52
C ILE A 37 1.79 -3.94 8.97
N ASP A 38 2.25 -5.08 9.48
CA ASP A 38 2.13 -5.42 10.90
C ASP A 38 3.20 -4.65 11.69
N ILE A 39 2.82 -3.47 12.17
CA ILE A 39 3.69 -2.56 12.91
C ILE A 39 4.30 -3.22 14.17
N PRO A 40 3.52 -3.91 15.03
CA PRO A 40 4.07 -4.66 16.16
C PRO A 40 5.18 -5.64 15.79
N ALA A 41 5.14 -6.24 14.59
CA ALA A 41 6.11 -7.23 14.15
C ALA A 41 7.46 -6.64 13.72
N ILE A 42 7.55 -5.33 13.46
CA ILE A 42 8.78 -4.69 12.97
C ILE A 42 9.89 -4.79 14.01
N GLY A 43 11.03 -5.35 13.57
CA GLY A 43 12.22 -5.50 14.41
C GLY A 43 12.23 -6.72 15.32
N ARG A 44 11.18 -7.56 15.28
CA ARG A 44 11.17 -8.83 16.01
C ARG A 44 12.10 -9.82 15.34
N ARG A 45 12.92 -10.48 16.15
CA ARG A 45 13.71 -11.65 15.72
C ARG A 45 13.15 -12.90 16.35
N GLU A 46 12.97 -13.94 15.54
CA GLU A 46 12.76 -15.29 16.05
C GLU A 46 14.09 -15.84 16.58
N ILE A 47 14.12 -16.18 17.86
CA ILE A 47 15.26 -16.84 18.51
C ILE A 47 14.84 -18.26 18.90
N GLU A 48 15.68 -19.23 18.55
CA GLU A 48 15.52 -20.63 18.96
C GLU A 48 16.18 -20.81 20.34
N ASN A 49 15.38 -20.97 21.39
CA ASN A 49 15.89 -21.40 22.68
C ASN A 49 16.05 -22.92 22.69
N ILE A 50 17.29 -23.39 22.81
CA ILE A 50 17.61 -24.82 22.92
C ILE A 50 17.93 -25.11 24.39
N GLU A 51 16.99 -25.70 25.12
CA GLU A 51 17.29 -26.28 26.42
C GLU A 51 18.02 -27.63 26.22
N GLU A 52 19.31 -27.67 26.55
CA GLU A 52 20.04 -28.93 26.65
C GLU A 52 19.69 -29.62 27.98
N THR A 53 18.82 -30.63 27.94
CA THR A 53 18.72 -31.58 29.05
C THR A 53 19.84 -32.63 28.92
N ASN A 54 20.39 -33.03 30.06
CA ASN A 54 21.59 -33.87 30.27
C ASN A 54 21.65 -35.26 29.57
N ASN A 55 20.81 -35.58 28.58
CA ASN A 55 20.76 -36.89 27.91
C ASN A 55 20.55 -36.81 26.38
N GLY A 56 20.87 -35.69 25.72
CA GLY A 56 20.95 -35.63 24.25
C GLY A 56 19.61 -35.70 23.49
N VAL A 57 18.48 -35.57 24.18
CA VAL A 57 17.16 -35.44 23.54
C VAL A 57 16.76 -33.96 23.54
N ARG A 58 16.77 -33.34 22.36
CA ARG A 58 16.27 -31.97 22.15
C ARG A 58 14.83 -31.89 22.63
N SER A 59 14.62 -31.20 23.74
CA SER A 59 13.29 -30.98 24.30
C SER A 59 12.92 -29.52 24.04
N LYS A 60 12.01 -29.36 23.06
CA LYS A 60 11.29 -28.11 22.75
C LYS A 60 12.08 -27.06 21.97
N ARG A 61 11.45 -26.58 20.90
CA ARG A 61 11.79 -25.34 20.20
C ARG A 61 10.82 -24.29 20.70
N GLU A 62 11.32 -23.26 21.37
CA GLU A 62 10.52 -22.07 21.66
C GLU A 62 11.06 -20.93 20.80
N LEU A 63 10.17 -20.38 19.96
CA LEU A 63 10.42 -19.17 19.20
C LEU A 63 10.05 -18.00 20.12
N THR A 64 11.05 -17.31 20.65
CA THR A 64 10.82 -16.06 21.40
C THR A 64 11.06 -14.87 20.48
N ASN A 65 10.10 -13.94 20.48
CA ASN A 65 10.26 -12.64 19.84
C ASN A 65 11.12 -11.78 20.77
N GLU A 66 12.39 -11.58 20.41
CA GLU A 66 13.19 -10.54 21.04
C GLU A 66 13.07 -9.27 20.19
N LEU A 67 12.66 -8.19 20.83
CA LEU A 67 12.92 -6.85 20.34
C LEU A 67 14.25 -6.47 20.93
N ASP A 68 15.22 -6.14 20.08
CA ASP A 68 16.46 -5.49 20.52
C ASP A 68 16.12 -4.03 20.91
N ASP A 69 15.21 -3.86 21.88
CA ASP A 69 14.73 -2.58 22.40
C ASP A 69 15.68 -2.11 23.53
N ASN A 70 17.00 -2.29 23.33
CA ASN A 70 18.01 -1.72 24.23
C ASN A 70 17.90 -0.18 24.34
N ASN A 71 17.11 0.47 23.46
CA ASN A 71 16.81 1.90 23.42
C ASN A 71 15.30 2.24 23.49
N ASN A 72 14.53 1.66 24.43
CA ASN A 72 13.20 2.19 24.82
C ASN A 72 12.12 2.33 23.70
N GLY A 73 12.22 1.60 22.58
CA GLY A 73 11.23 1.62 21.50
C GLY A 73 11.40 2.72 20.44
N ASP A 74 12.35 3.64 20.61
CA ASP A 74 12.66 4.66 19.60
C ASP A 74 13.19 4.02 18.31
N ASP A 75 14.01 2.96 18.41
CA ASP A 75 14.53 2.22 17.27
C ASP A 75 13.40 1.63 16.37
N ARG A 76 12.23 1.29 16.91
CA ARG A 76 11.10 0.81 16.10
C ARG A 76 10.45 1.95 15.33
N LYS A 77 10.28 3.11 15.95
CA LYS A 77 9.72 4.29 15.30
C LYS A 77 10.57 4.71 14.12
N ASP A 78 11.89 4.74 14.32
CA ASP A 78 12.85 5.07 13.27
C ASP A 78 12.76 4.08 12.11
N ARG A 79 12.67 2.77 12.39
CA ARG A 79 12.48 1.74 11.34
C ARG A 79 11.17 1.91 10.57
N ILE A 80 10.08 2.27 11.24
CA ILE A 80 8.80 2.53 10.58
C ILE A 80 8.89 3.79 9.72
N GLU A 81 9.51 4.85 10.22
CA GLU A 81 9.73 6.07 9.46
C GLU A 81 10.58 5.82 8.21
N GLU A 82 11.67 5.05 8.33
CA GLU A 82 12.50 4.64 7.20
C GLU A 82 11.70 3.81 6.19
N LEU A 83 10.85 2.87 6.65
CA LEU A 83 10.00 2.07 5.78
C LEU A 83 8.98 2.94 5.02
N LEU A 84 8.28 3.84 5.71
CA LEU A 84 7.33 4.76 5.10
C LEU A 84 8.04 5.69 4.10
N THR A 85 9.24 6.16 4.44
CA THR A 85 10.08 6.97 3.55
C THR A 85 10.51 6.19 2.32
N ALA A 86 10.86 4.91 2.45
CA ALA A 86 11.22 4.05 1.32
C ALA A 86 10.03 3.81 0.37
N ILE A 87 8.83 3.61 0.92
CA ILE A 87 7.59 3.50 0.14
C ILE A 87 7.31 4.81 -0.59
N GLN A 88 7.31 5.94 0.12
CA GLN A 88 7.12 7.28 -0.46
C GLN A 88 8.13 7.58 -1.57
N ASN A 89 9.40 7.23 -1.37
CA ASN A 89 10.45 7.41 -2.38
C ASN A 89 10.23 6.57 -3.63
N THR A 90 9.70 5.35 -3.48
CA THR A 90 9.34 4.49 -4.61
C THR A 90 8.19 5.10 -5.41
N SER A 91 7.21 5.70 -4.74
CA SER A 91 6.14 6.46 -5.38
C SER A 91 6.65 7.74 -6.07
N ASN A 92 7.66 8.42 -5.50
CA ASN A 92 8.23 9.65 -6.09
C ASN A 92 9.22 9.40 -7.25
N LEU A 93 9.87 8.23 -7.32
CA LEU A 93 10.89 7.92 -8.34
C LEU A 93 10.31 7.88 -9.77
N ALA A 94 9.01 7.67 -9.86
CA ALA A 94 8.27 7.49 -11.10
C ALA A 94 8.39 8.66 -12.10
N GLY A 95 8.57 9.90 -11.63
CA GLY A 95 8.75 11.05 -12.50
C GLY A 95 10.05 11.03 -13.34
N GLN A 96 11.03 10.17 -13.01
CA GLN A 96 12.32 10.08 -13.73
C GLN A 96 12.36 8.94 -14.76
N ALA A 97 11.51 7.93 -14.63
CA ALA A 97 11.53 6.76 -15.49
C ALA A 97 10.55 6.93 -16.65
N ARG A 98 10.99 7.57 -17.74
CA ARG A 98 10.21 7.74 -18.99
C ARG A 98 9.68 6.44 -19.65
N HIS A 99 9.96 5.29 -19.06
CA HIS A 99 9.64 3.95 -19.57
C HIS A 99 9.12 2.98 -18.50
N MET A 100 8.96 3.41 -17.24
CA MET A 100 8.38 2.55 -16.19
C MET A 100 7.04 3.13 -15.76
N ALA A 101 6.09 2.25 -15.45
CA ALA A 101 4.81 2.63 -14.88
C ALA A 101 5.03 3.61 -13.73
N ASP A 102 4.26 4.71 -13.76
CA ASP A 102 4.25 5.65 -12.65
C ASP A 102 3.71 4.91 -11.41
N PHE A 103 4.53 4.84 -10.35
CA PHE A 103 4.15 4.21 -9.08
C PHE A 103 3.62 5.23 -8.07
N MET A 104 3.47 6.49 -8.46
CA MET A 104 2.70 7.46 -7.70
C MET A 104 1.22 7.11 -7.84
N PRO A 105 0.53 6.76 -6.75
CA PRO A 105 -0.90 6.50 -6.84
C PRO A 105 -1.65 7.80 -7.19
N ASP A 106 -2.61 7.72 -8.12
CA ASP A 106 -3.54 8.83 -8.37
C ASP A 106 -4.55 9.00 -7.23
N PHE A 107 -4.82 7.93 -6.47
CA PHE A 107 -5.73 7.93 -5.33
C PHE A 107 -5.23 6.96 -4.27
N LEU A 108 -5.21 7.38 -3.02
CA LEU A 108 -4.70 6.65 -1.86
C LEU A 108 -5.70 6.74 -0.70
N ILE A 109 -5.99 5.58 -0.13
CA ILE A 109 -6.62 5.45 1.20
C ILE A 109 -5.59 4.81 2.12
N ALA A 110 -5.18 5.55 3.15
CA ALA A 110 -4.31 5.06 4.20
C ALA A 110 -5.09 4.95 5.52
N SER A 111 -4.74 3.97 6.35
CA SER A 111 -5.34 3.85 7.68
C SER A 111 -4.41 3.19 8.68
N THR A 112 -4.51 3.59 9.94
CA THR A 112 -3.96 2.87 11.09
C THR A 112 -5.10 2.15 11.79
N GLN A 113 -4.94 0.85 12.02
CA GLN A 113 -6.02 0.01 12.56
C GLN A 113 -5.53 -0.73 13.80
N PRO A 114 -6.36 -0.83 14.86
CA PRO A 114 -6.00 -1.60 16.05
C PRO A 114 -5.93 -3.10 15.77
N VAL A 115 -6.69 -3.58 14.78
CA VAL A 115 -6.72 -4.98 14.34
C VAL A 115 -6.68 -5.02 12.82
N TYR A 116 -5.76 -5.83 12.28
CA TYR A 116 -5.66 -6.04 10.83
C TYR A 116 -6.98 -6.55 10.25
N ASN A 117 -7.47 -5.88 9.20
CA ASN A 117 -8.50 -6.42 8.34
C ASN A 117 -8.22 -6.07 6.87
N GLN A 118 -8.79 -6.88 5.96
CA GLN A 118 -8.62 -6.71 4.52
C GLN A 118 -9.61 -5.71 3.90
N ARG A 119 -10.47 -5.05 4.70
CA ARG A 119 -11.60 -4.27 4.16
C ARG A 119 -11.13 -3.08 3.33
N VAL A 120 -10.09 -2.36 3.77
CA VAL A 120 -9.50 -1.22 3.03
C VAL A 120 -9.15 -1.61 1.59
N SER A 121 -8.65 -2.84 1.38
CA SER A 121 -8.26 -3.29 0.04
C SER A 121 -9.44 -3.37 -0.94
N ASN A 122 -10.67 -3.40 -0.44
CA ASN A 122 -11.90 -3.42 -1.22
C ASN A 122 -12.58 -2.06 -1.36
N ALA A 123 -12.09 -1.01 -0.69
CA ALA A 123 -12.69 0.33 -0.72
C ALA A 123 -12.75 0.92 -2.13
N ILE A 124 -11.70 0.68 -2.93
CA ILE A 124 -11.58 1.19 -4.30
C ILE A 124 -12.01 0.08 -5.25
N ARG A 125 -13.30 0.06 -5.58
CA ARG A 125 -13.86 -0.86 -6.58
C ARG A 125 -14.23 -0.09 -7.83
N THR A 126 -13.40 -0.23 -8.86
CA THR A 126 -13.60 0.44 -10.15
C THR A 126 -14.38 -0.45 -11.10
N ASP A 127 -15.34 0.14 -11.82
CA ASP A 127 -15.99 -0.48 -12.96
C ASP A 127 -15.04 -0.45 -14.18
N PRO A 128 -14.72 -1.60 -14.79
CA PRO A 128 -13.77 -1.66 -15.89
C PRO A 128 -14.29 -1.06 -17.20
N GLU A 129 -15.60 -0.92 -17.38
CA GLU A 129 -16.21 -0.31 -18.57
C GLU A 129 -16.36 1.20 -18.41
N THR A 130 -16.82 1.67 -17.24
CA THR A 130 -17.06 3.10 -17.01
C THR A 130 -15.88 3.82 -16.37
N GLY A 131 -14.91 3.12 -15.76
CA GLY A 131 -13.81 3.74 -15.02
C GLY A 131 -14.25 4.48 -13.75
N GLU A 132 -15.45 4.19 -13.24
CA GLU A 132 -16.02 4.82 -12.05
C GLU A 132 -15.77 3.96 -10.82
N VAL A 133 -15.50 4.59 -9.68
CA VAL A 133 -15.43 3.92 -8.38
C VAL A 133 -16.82 3.85 -7.77
N ASP A 134 -17.21 2.67 -7.26
CA ASP A 134 -18.48 2.45 -6.56
C ASP A 134 -18.54 3.27 -5.25
N PRO A 135 -19.31 4.37 -5.19
CA PRO A 135 -19.33 5.26 -4.04
C PRO A 135 -19.97 4.59 -2.81
N SER A 136 -20.92 3.67 -3.02
CA SER A 136 -21.61 2.98 -1.94
C SER A 136 -20.69 1.99 -1.22
N THR A 137 -19.86 1.28 -1.98
CA THR A 137 -18.83 0.39 -1.42
C THR A 137 -17.78 1.21 -0.66
N LEU A 138 -17.32 2.32 -1.24
CA LEU A 138 -16.36 3.22 -0.60
C LEU A 138 -16.90 3.73 0.75
N GLU A 139 -18.10 4.31 0.75
CA GLU A 139 -18.76 4.85 1.94
C GLU A 139 -18.90 3.78 3.04
N SER A 140 -19.36 2.57 2.66
CA SER A 140 -19.51 1.46 3.60
C SER A 140 -18.18 1.06 4.23
N VAL A 141 -17.11 0.99 3.44
CA VAL A 141 -15.79 0.60 3.96
C VAL A 141 -15.22 1.69 4.86
N LEU A 142 -15.32 2.97 4.49
CA LEU A 142 -14.86 4.07 5.33
C LEU A 142 -15.58 4.08 6.67
N LYS A 143 -16.92 3.95 6.68
CA LYS A 143 -17.71 3.86 7.91
C LYS A 143 -17.32 2.67 8.77
N ASP A 144 -17.04 1.51 8.17
CA ASP A 144 -16.55 0.34 8.89
C ASP A 144 -15.20 0.61 9.56
N LEU A 145 -14.28 1.32 8.90
CA LEU A 145 -12.97 1.67 9.48
C LEU A 145 -13.12 2.60 10.68
N ILE A 146 -13.96 3.64 10.55
CA ILE A 146 -14.24 4.56 11.66
C ILE A 146 -14.89 3.82 12.83
N ALA A 147 -15.82 2.89 12.56
CA ALA A 147 -16.43 2.05 13.58
C ALA A 147 -15.43 1.12 14.30
N LEU A 148 -14.29 0.82 13.67
CA LEU A 148 -13.19 0.07 14.25
C LEU A 148 -12.15 0.97 14.94
N GLU A 149 -12.47 2.25 15.15
CA GLU A 149 -11.57 3.23 15.76
C GLU A 149 -10.25 3.37 14.99
N ALA A 150 -10.30 3.20 13.66
CA ALA A 150 -9.16 3.45 12.79
C ALA A 150 -9.05 4.94 12.46
N ASP A 151 -7.82 5.45 12.40
CA ASP A 151 -7.56 6.74 11.75
C ASP A 151 -7.46 6.50 10.25
N VAL A 152 -8.11 7.36 9.46
CA VAL A 152 -8.21 7.19 8.01
C VAL A 152 -7.85 8.49 7.31
N TRP A 153 -6.93 8.38 6.34
CA TRP A 153 -6.52 9.48 5.49
C TRP A 153 -6.76 9.15 4.03
N VAL A 154 -7.28 10.12 3.29
CA VAL A 154 -7.53 9.99 1.85
C VAL A 154 -6.86 11.11 1.11
N ALA A 155 -6.22 10.79 -0.01
CA ALA A 155 -5.64 11.79 -0.90
C ALA A 155 -5.62 11.30 -2.34
N GLY A 156 -5.48 12.23 -3.26
CA GLY A 156 -5.22 11.88 -4.64
C GLY A 156 -5.06 13.10 -5.53
N THR A 157 -4.76 12.85 -6.79
CA THR A 157 -4.73 13.85 -7.85
C THR A 157 -5.81 13.50 -8.85
N ARG A 158 -6.63 14.49 -9.23
CA ARG A 158 -7.68 14.30 -10.22
C ARG A 158 -7.07 13.86 -11.55
N ASN A 159 -7.25 12.58 -11.88
CA ASN A 159 -6.85 11.98 -13.13
C ASN A 159 -8.04 11.28 -13.80
N PRO A 160 -8.69 11.92 -14.79
CA PRO A 160 -9.83 11.35 -15.50
C PRO A 160 -9.51 10.04 -16.25
N SER A 161 -8.24 9.75 -16.54
CA SER A 161 -7.86 8.47 -17.15
C SER A 161 -7.87 7.31 -16.15
N VAL A 162 -7.96 7.60 -14.84
CA VAL A 162 -7.95 6.61 -13.76
C VAL A 162 -9.31 6.49 -13.09
N MET A 163 -9.98 7.62 -12.85
CA MET A 163 -11.27 7.66 -12.17
C MET A 163 -12.17 8.74 -12.76
N ASN A 164 -13.30 8.32 -13.33
CA ASN A 164 -14.20 9.21 -14.06
C ASN A 164 -15.17 9.99 -13.17
N ASN A 165 -15.57 9.42 -12.02
CA ASN A 165 -16.48 10.04 -11.05
C ASN A 165 -15.75 10.66 -9.85
N TRP A 166 -14.65 11.38 -10.10
CA TRP A 166 -13.81 11.98 -9.06
C TRP A 166 -14.60 12.82 -8.04
N ASP A 167 -15.45 13.72 -8.52
CA ASP A 167 -16.17 14.66 -7.66
C ASP A 167 -17.13 13.91 -6.72
N GLU A 168 -17.83 12.88 -7.21
CA GLU A 168 -18.72 12.02 -6.41
C GLU A 168 -17.95 11.22 -5.34
N VAL A 169 -16.78 10.71 -5.70
CA VAL A 169 -15.91 9.96 -4.76
C VAL A 169 -15.42 10.87 -3.64
N MET A 170 -14.97 12.08 -3.96
CA MET A 170 -14.52 13.03 -2.96
C MET A 170 -15.68 13.53 -2.09
N ASP A 171 -16.87 13.75 -2.66
CA ASP A 171 -18.08 14.07 -1.88
C ASP A 171 -18.38 12.97 -0.85
N VAL A 172 -18.24 11.68 -1.22
CA VAL A 172 -18.40 10.57 -0.27
C VAL A 172 -17.34 10.61 0.83
N VAL A 173 -16.06 10.78 0.46
CA VAL A 173 -14.95 10.85 1.42
C VAL A 173 -15.16 11.97 2.44
N GLU A 174 -15.52 13.16 1.97
CA GLU A 174 -15.77 14.34 2.81
C GLU A 174 -17.04 14.21 3.66
N SER A 175 -18.00 13.36 3.26
CA SER A 175 -19.23 13.11 4.01
C SER A 175 -19.07 12.17 5.21
N VAL A 176 -17.98 11.40 5.28
CA VAL A 176 -17.75 10.44 6.36
C VAL A 176 -16.95 11.10 7.48
N ASP A 177 -17.64 11.40 8.59
CA ASP A 177 -17.01 11.92 9.81
C ASP A 177 -15.87 11.00 10.29
N GLY A 178 -14.69 11.59 10.54
CA GLY A 178 -13.50 10.89 11.00
C GLY A 178 -12.51 10.50 9.89
N VAL A 179 -12.85 10.73 8.62
CA VAL A 179 -11.91 10.62 7.50
C VAL A 179 -11.24 11.97 7.25
N GLU A 180 -9.90 11.98 7.16
CA GLU A 180 -9.13 13.20 6.93
C GLU A 180 -8.60 13.25 5.49
N THR A 181 -9.03 14.25 4.71
CA THR A 181 -8.52 14.50 3.37
C THR A 181 -7.18 15.23 3.41
N GLN A 182 -6.19 14.76 2.63
CA GLN A 182 -4.89 15.42 2.50
C GLN A 182 -4.73 16.04 1.11
N ASP A 183 -3.95 17.12 1.03
CA ASP A 183 -3.71 17.86 -0.22
C ASP A 183 -2.99 17.02 -1.29
N SER A 184 -2.24 16.00 -0.88
CA SER A 184 -1.52 15.12 -1.80
C SER A 184 -1.19 13.78 -1.15
N VAL A 185 -0.89 12.78 -1.98
CA VAL A 185 -0.38 11.47 -1.55
C VAL A 185 0.89 11.62 -0.70
N VAL A 186 1.77 12.55 -1.07
CA VAL A 186 3.01 12.84 -0.33
C VAL A 186 2.68 13.34 1.07
N ALA A 187 1.72 14.26 1.19
CA ALA A 187 1.25 14.77 2.48
C ALA A 187 0.65 13.64 3.35
N THR A 188 -0.07 12.68 2.76
CA THR A 188 -0.55 11.50 3.50
C THR A 188 0.58 10.70 4.13
N PHE A 189 1.69 10.48 3.41
CA PHE A 189 2.86 9.79 3.99
C PHE A 189 3.50 10.60 5.11
N ASP A 190 3.57 11.93 4.98
CA ASP A 190 4.08 12.81 6.03
C ASP A 190 3.20 12.75 7.29
N THR A 191 1.88 12.79 7.12
CA THR A 191 0.90 12.63 8.20
C THR A 191 0.99 11.26 8.89
N LEU A 192 1.18 10.18 8.12
CA LEU A 192 1.42 8.84 8.69
C LEU A 192 2.69 8.78 9.54
N LYS A 193 3.79 9.38 9.07
CA LYS A 193 5.05 9.42 9.83
C LYS A 193 4.87 10.20 11.14
N ASP A 194 4.17 11.33 11.10
CA ASP A 194 3.86 12.12 12.30
C ASP A 194 2.93 11.38 13.27
N HIS A 195 1.96 10.63 12.75
CA HIS A 195 1.08 9.79 13.57
C HIS A 195 1.87 8.70 14.30
N VAL A 196 2.75 7.99 13.58
CA VAL A 196 3.65 6.97 14.15
C VAL A 196 4.52 7.55 15.27
N LYS A 197 5.10 8.75 15.07
CA LYS A 197 5.94 9.40 16.09
C LYS A 197 5.20 9.73 17.38
N LYS A 198 3.92 10.09 17.27
CA LYS A 198 3.08 10.52 18.41
C LYS A 198 2.48 9.36 19.19
N ASN A 199 2.11 8.27 18.51
CA ASN A 199 1.23 7.24 19.06
C ASN A 199 1.89 5.89 19.34
N LEU A 200 3.11 5.66 18.86
CA LEU A 200 3.96 4.54 19.29
C LEU A 200 4.93 4.99 20.38
#